data_AF-A0A7X7L2R4-F1
#
_entry.id   AF-A0A7X7L2R4-F1
#
_cell.length_a   1.000
_cell.length_b   1.000
_cell.length_c   1.000
_cell.angle_alpha   90.00
_cell.angle_beta   90.00
_cell.angle_gamma   90.00
#
_symmetry.space_group_name_H-M   'P 1'
#
loop_
_entity.id
_entity.type
_entity.pdbx_description
1 polymer ?
#
loop_
_entity_poly.entity_id
_entity_poly.type
_entity_poly.pdbx_seq_one_letter_code
_entity_poly.pdbx_strand_id
1 'polypeptide(L)'
;METYQSQNLPTDFFEEAFLSAWQQIKIAVVIVVGFIPLLVFAVPRLKRVAYLALSSTASYSLLAFITLLAGVLFYLPETITSYHAGQLQRVTLEMFRSERLAFPVQPKENVNDLVVLYQKTAYPRGFPREETPVPWDRQAESLPNIVLVIIETAPYRDVMTPSFEAQLPRIAALRPRALFAHQHFTTSPYSVRSVFSQLTGMYDLPTRKMIADFLMLDDHPSRLDSLPIVLGKLGYESVYYFPLALTHPNEEWMLKYLGFSRIVTGDIGGEGFHSQANMQLKRAREEQMFTRAIADVKTSAAKKQPFLYVLMTSLGHEPIVDIRPEDERLADPNPPRSLIVHNLLGMIDSLTGELLDALKETKLFENTIFIVTADHGVRNRLNDPED
;
A
#
# COMPACT_ATOMS: atom_id res chain seq x y z
N MET A 1 -24.36 -9.23 33.27
CA MET A 1 -24.99 -7.98 33.74
C MET A 1 -23.84 -7.06 34.12
N GLU A 2 -23.32 -6.32 33.15
CA GLU A 2 -22.48 -5.13 33.35
C GLU A 2 -22.53 -4.37 32.02
N THR A 3 -23.09 -3.18 32.09
CA THR A 3 -23.40 -2.27 30.98
C THR A 3 -22.13 -1.59 30.49
N TYR A 4 -21.73 -1.87 29.25
CA TYR A 4 -20.65 -1.13 28.59
C TYR A 4 -21.18 0.22 28.10
N GLN A 5 -20.80 1.26 28.82
CA GLN A 5 -21.01 2.66 28.45
C GLN A 5 -20.28 2.98 27.14
N SER A 6 -20.89 3.84 26.33
CA SER A 6 -20.27 4.49 25.18
C SER A 6 -18.97 5.17 25.61
N GLN A 7 -17.83 4.53 25.34
CA GLN A 7 -16.53 5.17 25.47
C GLN A 7 -16.37 6.15 24.33
N ASN A 8 -16.17 7.41 24.71
CA ASN A 8 -15.93 8.53 23.83
C ASN A 8 -14.81 8.20 22.84
N LEU A 9 -15.02 8.62 21.58
CA LEU A 9 -13.98 8.77 20.57
C LEU A 9 -12.71 9.38 21.20
N PRO A 10 -11.50 8.94 20.82
CA PRO A 10 -10.28 9.58 21.28
C PRO A 10 -10.35 11.07 20.93
N THR A 11 -10.35 11.92 21.95
CA THR A 11 -10.26 13.38 21.85
C THR A 11 -8.96 13.84 21.18
N ASP A 12 -8.04 12.91 20.92
CA ASP A 12 -6.77 13.12 20.21
C ASP A 12 -6.94 13.57 18.76
N PHE A 13 -8.12 13.37 18.13
CA PHE A 13 -8.41 13.90 16.80
C PHE A 13 -8.37 15.44 16.75
N PHE A 14 -8.67 16.10 17.87
CA PHE A 14 -8.62 17.56 17.96
C PHE A 14 -7.32 18.06 18.56
N GLU A 15 -6.60 17.31 19.40
CA GLU A 15 -5.39 17.81 20.06
C GLU A 15 -4.18 17.95 19.14
N GLU A 16 -3.97 17.06 18.15
CA GLU A 16 -2.84 17.20 17.20
C GLU A 16 -3.11 18.20 16.06
N ALA A 17 -4.37 18.63 15.91
CA ALA A 17 -4.76 19.67 14.97
C ALA A 17 -4.56 21.09 15.52
N PHE A 18 -4.26 21.23 16.82
CA PHE A 18 -3.91 22.51 17.39
C PHE A 18 -2.39 22.69 17.45
N LEU A 19 -1.97 23.88 17.01
CA LEU A 19 -0.67 24.46 17.31
C LEU A 19 -0.27 24.08 18.75
N SER A 20 0.95 23.56 18.96
CA SER A 20 1.46 23.26 20.30
C SER A 20 1.30 24.47 21.23
N ALA A 21 1.22 24.27 22.55
CA ALA A 21 1.14 25.38 23.52
C ALA A 21 2.22 26.45 23.28
N TRP A 22 3.42 26.05 22.88
CA TRP A 22 4.51 26.94 22.48
C TRP A 22 4.25 27.70 21.16
N GLN A 23 3.60 27.08 20.17
CA GLN A 23 3.18 27.75 18.94
C GLN A 23 2.00 28.71 19.17
N GLN A 24 1.03 28.34 20.03
CA GLN A 24 -0.06 29.22 20.45
C GLN A 24 0.47 30.45 21.19
N ILE A 25 1.42 30.27 22.11
CA ILE A 25 2.10 31.36 22.82
C ILE A 25 2.85 32.26 21.83
N LYS A 26 3.59 31.69 20.86
CA LYS A 26 4.28 32.48 19.83
C LYS A 26 3.31 33.29 18.98
N ILE A 27 2.18 32.71 18.58
CA ILE A 27 1.14 33.41 17.80
C ILE A 27 0.46 34.49 18.65
N ALA A 28 0.12 34.20 19.91
CA ALA A 28 -0.43 35.17 20.83
C ALA A 28 0.56 36.33 21.09
N VAL A 29 1.85 36.06 21.23
CA VAL A 29 2.89 37.10 21.34
C VAL A 29 3.01 37.89 20.05
N VAL A 30 2.96 37.27 18.86
CA VAL A 30 2.96 37.99 17.58
C VAL A 30 1.71 38.86 17.41
N ILE A 31 0.54 38.41 17.86
CA ILE A 31 -0.71 39.18 17.79
C ILE A 31 -0.70 40.32 18.84
N VAL A 32 -0.29 40.04 20.07
CA VAL A 32 -0.34 41.00 21.19
C VAL A 32 0.81 42.00 21.15
N VAL A 33 2.01 41.59 20.73
CA VAL A 33 3.19 42.47 20.62
C VAL A 33 3.33 43.05 19.22
N GLY A 34 2.86 42.35 18.18
CA GLY A 34 2.97 42.79 16.78
C GLY A 34 1.73 43.50 16.23
N PHE A 35 0.52 43.10 16.62
CA PHE A 35 -0.73 43.64 16.03
C PHE A 35 -1.37 44.74 16.89
N ILE A 36 -1.36 44.59 18.23
CA ILE A 36 -2.01 45.57 19.13
C ILE A 36 -1.24 46.91 19.20
N PRO A 37 0.10 46.94 19.35
CA PRO A 37 0.85 48.20 19.29
C PRO A 37 0.75 48.83 17.91
N LEU A 38 0.67 48.02 16.84
CA LEU A 38 0.54 48.49 15.47
C LEU A 38 -0.85 49.09 15.22
N LEU A 39 -1.93 48.53 15.78
CA LEU A 39 -3.26 49.16 15.75
C LEU A 39 -3.33 50.42 16.62
N VAL A 40 -2.76 50.42 17.83
CA VAL A 40 -2.80 51.56 18.76
C VAL A 40 -1.90 52.72 18.31
N PHE A 41 -0.73 52.45 17.71
CA PHE A 41 0.17 53.49 17.18
C PHE A 41 -0.11 53.88 15.73
N ALA A 42 -0.57 52.96 14.88
CA ALA A 42 -0.78 53.24 13.46
C ALA A 42 -2.16 53.83 13.16
N VAL A 43 -3.24 53.49 13.88
CA VAL A 43 -4.59 54.01 13.53
C VAL A 43 -4.69 55.55 13.60
N PRO A 44 -4.10 56.25 14.60
CA PRO A 44 -4.08 57.72 14.60
C PRO A 44 -3.07 58.32 13.59
N ARG A 45 -2.01 57.59 13.25
CA ARG A 45 -0.95 58.04 12.32
C ARG A 45 -1.20 57.66 10.86
N LEU A 46 -2.10 56.71 10.56
CA LEU A 46 -2.48 56.27 9.23
C LEU A 46 -3.16 57.37 8.42
N LYS A 47 -3.80 58.35 9.09
CA LYS A 47 -4.28 59.57 8.42
C LYS A 47 -3.15 60.49 7.93
N ARG A 48 -1.94 60.44 8.54
CA ARG A 48 -0.75 61.19 8.07
C ARG A 48 0.16 60.35 7.17
N VAL A 49 0.20 59.03 7.35
CA VAL A 49 1.01 58.10 6.54
C VAL A 49 0.34 57.76 5.20
N ALA A 50 -0.98 57.87 5.06
CA ALA A 50 -1.66 57.78 3.75
C ALA A 50 -1.12 58.78 2.72
N TYR A 51 -0.52 59.89 3.17
CA TYR A 51 0.13 60.88 2.30
C TYR A 51 1.59 60.54 1.94
N LEU A 52 2.22 59.59 2.64
CA LEU A 52 3.62 59.18 2.45
C LEU A 52 3.79 57.72 1.99
N ALA A 53 2.72 56.91 2.02
CA ALA A 53 2.73 55.49 1.66
C ALA A 53 2.52 55.21 0.15
N LEU A 54 3.02 56.11 -0.70
CA LEU A 54 3.06 55.93 -2.16
C LEU A 54 4.41 55.35 -2.66
N SER A 55 5.30 54.87 -1.79
CA SER A 55 6.66 54.52 -2.23
C SER A 55 7.37 53.34 -1.54
N SER A 56 6.68 52.30 -1.05
CA SER A 56 7.41 51.11 -0.59
C SER A 56 6.76 49.78 -0.99
N THR A 57 7.63 48.82 -1.33
CA THR A 57 7.33 47.42 -1.67
C THR A 57 6.41 46.74 -0.65
N ALA A 58 6.48 47.12 0.63
CA ALA A 58 5.63 46.57 1.69
C ALA A 58 4.13 46.86 1.49
N SER A 59 3.79 48.03 0.92
CA SER A 59 2.41 48.41 0.61
C SER A 59 1.84 47.55 -0.53
N TYR A 60 2.66 47.22 -1.52
CA TYR A 60 2.28 46.31 -2.60
C TYR A 60 2.16 44.87 -2.12
N SER A 61 3.03 44.40 -1.22
CA SER A 61 2.93 43.06 -0.62
C SER A 61 1.67 42.90 0.23
N LEU A 62 1.31 43.92 1.02
CA LEU A 62 0.08 43.90 1.82
C LEU A 62 -1.16 43.95 0.93
N LEU A 63 -1.15 44.80 -0.11
CA LEU A 63 -2.24 44.87 -1.06
C LEU A 63 -2.39 43.57 -1.85
N ALA A 64 -1.28 42.96 -2.28
CA ALA A 64 -1.29 41.65 -2.95
C ALA A 64 -1.83 40.55 -2.03
N PHE A 65 -1.45 40.54 -0.75
CA PHE A 65 -1.96 39.59 0.23
C PHE A 65 -3.47 39.74 0.45
N ILE A 66 -3.97 40.97 0.63
CA ILE A 66 -5.40 41.26 0.79
C ILE A 66 -6.18 40.89 -0.48
N THR A 67 -5.63 41.19 -1.66
CA THR A 67 -6.28 40.87 -2.95
C THR A 67 -6.30 39.36 -3.21
N LEU A 68 -5.25 38.65 -2.83
CA LEU A 68 -5.20 37.18 -2.90
C LEU A 68 -6.22 36.57 -1.93
N LEU A 69 -6.30 37.07 -0.70
CA LEU A 69 -7.25 36.62 0.31
C LEU A 69 -8.70 36.89 -0.11
N ALA A 70 -8.97 38.08 -0.65
CA ALA A 70 -10.27 38.43 -1.21
C ALA A 70 -10.61 37.58 -2.44
N GLY A 71 -9.63 37.33 -3.32
CA GLY A 71 -9.78 36.43 -4.47
C GLY A 71 -10.16 35.02 -4.03
N VAL A 72 -9.48 34.45 -3.04
CA VAL A 72 -9.82 33.15 -2.46
C VAL A 72 -11.23 33.17 -1.87
N LEU A 73 -11.60 34.19 -1.10
CA LEU A 73 -12.91 34.29 -0.46
C LEU A 73 -14.06 34.48 -1.46
N PHE A 74 -13.83 35.18 -2.58
CA PHE A 74 -14.82 35.41 -3.64
C PHE A 74 -14.91 34.27 -4.66
N TYR A 75 -13.87 33.44 -4.80
CA TYR A 75 -13.85 32.26 -5.68
C TYR A 75 -14.15 30.95 -4.96
N LEU A 76 -14.44 30.97 -3.66
CA LEU A 76 -14.97 29.79 -2.98
C LEU A 76 -16.35 29.47 -3.60
N PRO A 77 -16.53 28.31 -4.23
CA PRO A 77 -17.84 27.91 -4.72
C PRO A 77 -18.84 27.84 -3.58
N GLU A 78 -20.13 28.02 -3.88
CA GLU A 78 -21.23 27.95 -2.90
C GLU A 78 -21.22 26.64 -2.09
N THR A 79 -20.62 25.59 -2.64
CA THR A 79 -20.34 24.32 -1.96
C THR A 79 -18.84 24.02 -1.92
N ILE A 80 -18.27 23.99 -0.71
CA ILE A 80 -16.92 23.48 -0.49
C ILE A 80 -16.95 21.96 -0.64
N THR A 81 -16.49 21.45 -1.77
CA THR A 81 -16.30 20.01 -1.98
C THR A 81 -15.00 19.51 -1.34
N SER A 82 -14.84 18.20 -1.20
CA SER A 82 -13.62 17.54 -0.70
C SER A 82 -12.36 17.94 -1.48
N TYR A 83 -12.50 18.25 -2.77
CA TYR A 83 -11.41 18.81 -3.59
C TYR A 83 -10.97 20.18 -3.07
N HIS A 84 -11.90 21.10 -2.81
CA HIS A 84 -11.60 22.44 -2.30
C HIS A 84 -11.00 22.40 -0.90
N ALA A 85 -11.57 21.57 -0.02
CA ALA A 85 -11.05 21.36 1.34
C ALA A 85 -9.64 20.75 1.30
N GLY A 86 -9.40 19.75 0.45
CA GLY A 86 -8.10 19.12 0.27
C GLY A 86 -7.04 20.09 -0.28
N GLN A 87 -7.39 20.96 -1.21
CA GLN A 87 -6.48 21.99 -1.72
C GLN A 87 -6.16 23.06 -0.67
N LEU A 88 -7.17 23.53 0.09
CA LEU A 88 -6.96 24.50 1.16
C LEU A 88 -6.10 23.90 2.29
N GLN A 89 -6.34 22.64 2.64
CA GLN A 89 -5.56 21.90 3.62
C GLN A 89 -4.12 21.69 3.14
N ARG A 90 -3.91 21.34 1.87
CA ARG A 90 -2.56 21.27 1.28
C ARG A 90 -1.83 22.60 1.34
N VAL A 91 -2.47 23.70 0.93
CA VAL A 91 -1.88 25.04 1.02
C VAL A 91 -1.52 25.37 2.47
N THR A 92 -2.41 25.08 3.40
CA THR A 92 -2.20 25.33 4.83
C THR A 92 -1.02 24.50 5.37
N LEU A 93 -0.99 23.20 5.08
CA LEU A 93 0.10 22.31 5.48
C LEU A 93 1.44 22.77 4.91
N GLU A 94 1.49 23.15 3.62
CA GLU A 94 2.72 23.62 2.98
C GLU A 94 3.18 25.00 3.52
N MET A 95 2.26 25.87 3.94
CA MET A 95 2.61 27.14 4.59
C MET A 95 3.30 26.96 5.95
N PHE A 96 2.99 25.89 6.67
CA PHE A 96 3.55 25.59 8.00
C PHE A 96 4.62 24.50 7.99
N ARG A 97 4.92 23.92 6.83
CA ARG A 97 5.97 22.92 6.68
C ARG A 97 7.34 23.58 6.85
N SER A 98 8.06 23.21 7.90
CA SER A 98 9.41 23.75 8.18
C SER A 98 10.50 23.12 7.31
N GLU A 99 10.20 21.97 6.71
CA GLU A 99 11.08 21.33 5.74
C GLU A 99 10.96 22.08 4.42
N ARG A 100 12.08 22.58 3.90
CA ARG A 100 12.17 22.90 2.48
C ARG A 100 12.08 21.59 1.71
N LEU A 101 10.87 21.11 1.48
CA LEU A 101 10.64 20.39 0.24
C LEU A 101 10.91 21.41 -0.84
N ALA A 102 12.08 21.26 -1.47
CA ALA A 102 12.07 21.48 -2.88
C ALA A 102 10.88 20.65 -3.37
N PHE A 103 9.78 21.33 -3.76
CA PHE A 103 8.96 20.76 -4.82
C PHE A 103 9.97 20.19 -5.81
N PRO A 104 9.89 18.91 -6.22
CA PRO A 104 10.64 18.51 -7.38
C PRO A 104 10.28 19.59 -8.39
N VAL A 105 11.27 20.43 -8.70
CA VAL A 105 11.16 21.47 -9.71
C VAL A 105 10.46 20.74 -10.82
N GLN A 106 9.27 21.22 -11.25
CA GLN A 106 8.58 20.73 -12.45
C GLN A 106 9.66 20.15 -13.33
N PRO A 107 9.77 18.79 -13.44
CA PRO A 107 11.01 18.18 -13.87
C PRO A 107 11.45 18.97 -15.08
N LYS A 108 12.63 19.61 -15.02
CA LYS A 108 13.12 20.31 -16.22
C LYS A 108 13.15 19.33 -17.38
N GLU A 109 13.29 18.06 -17.00
CA GLU A 109 13.00 16.87 -17.74
C GLU A 109 11.57 16.85 -18.34
N ASN A 110 11.48 16.88 -19.66
CA ASN A 110 10.26 16.51 -20.36
C ASN A 110 9.94 15.01 -20.13
N VAL A 111 8.80 14.51 -20.64
CA VAL A 111 8.42 13.09 -20.51
C VAL A 111 9.53 12.15 -21.00
N ASN A 112 10.28 12.50 -22.05
CA ASN A 112 11.39 11.67 -22.53
C ASN A 112 12.54 11.63 -21.53
N ASP A 113 12.87 12.76 -20.89
CA ASP A 113 13.91 12.82 -19.87
C ASP A 113 13.51 12.04 -18.62
N LEU A 114 12.23 12.07 -18.22
CA LEU A 114 11.69 11.24 -17.14
C LEU A 114 11.70 9.75 -17.51
N VAL A 115 11.40 9.41 -18.76
CA VAL A 115 11.53 8.04 -19.26
C VAL A 115 12.99 7.60 -19.22
N VAL A 116 13.94 8.43 -19.65
CA VAL A 116 15.38 8.12 -19.58
C VAL A 116 15.85 7.97 -18.14
N LEU A 117 15.37 8.83 -17.23
CA LEU A 117 15.67 8.74 -15.80
C LEU A 117 15.11 7.43 -15.24
N TYR A 118 13.83 7.13 -15.48
CA TYR A 118 13.21 5.87 -15.10
C TYR A 118 14.00 4.69 -15.64
N GLN A 119 14.39 4.68 -16.91
CA GLN A 119 15.16 3.60 -17.52
C GLN A 119 16.53 3.43 -16.86
N LYS A 120 17.24 4.52 -16.56
CA LYS A 120 18.52 4.45 -15.82
C LYS A 120 18.34 3.93 -14.40
N THR A 121 17.27 4.33 -13.73
CA THR A 121 16.97 3.95 -12.35
C THR A 121 16.46 2.51 -12.25
N ALA A 122 15.56 2.11 -13.14
CA ALA A 122 14.96 0.78 -13.19
C ALA A 122 15.91 -0.27 -13.77
N TYR A 123 16.78 0.13 -14.71
CA TYR A 123 17.78 -0.74 -15.35
C TYR A 123 19.21 -0.23 -15.09
N PRO A 124 19.69 -0.21 -13.82
CA PRO A 124 21.00 0.34 -13.47
C PRO A 124 22.17 -0.44 -14.11
N ARG A 125 21.91 -1.66 -14.60
CA ARG A 125 22.88 -2.51 -15.33
C ARG A 125 22.72 -2.44 -16.85
N GLY A 126 21.91 -1.49 -17.36
CA GLY A 126 21.51 -1.40 -18.76
C GLY A 126 20.28 -2.27 -19.07
N PHE A 127 19.64 -1.98 -20.20
CA PHE A 127 18.51 -2.77 -20.69
C PHE A 127 18.92 -4.22 -20.95
N PRO A 128 18.03 -5.20 -20.71
CA PRO A 128 18.18 -6.54 -21.25
C PRO A 128 18.45 -6.44 -22.76
N ARG A 129 19.61 -6.94 -23.21
CA ARG A 129 20.02 -6.85 -24.63
C ARG A 129 19.30 -7.85 -25.52
N GLU A 130 18.67 -8.84 -24.91
CA GLU A 130 17.84 -9.80 -25.60
C GLU A 130 16.39 -9.44 -25.29
N GLU A 131 15.61 -9.19 -26.34
CA GLU A 131 14.18 -9.48 -26.27
C GLU A 131 14.09 -10.92 -25.81
N THR A 132 13.79 -11.14 -24.54
CA THR A 132 13.35 -12.46 -24.12
C THR A 132 12.13 -12.71 -24.99
N PRO A 133 12.15 -13.67 -25.93
CA PRO A 133 11.00 -13.91 -26.77
C PRO A 133 9.85 -14.07 -25.81
N VAL A 134 8.84 -13.18 -25.88
CA VAL A 134 7.67 -13.34 -25.03
C VAL A 134 7.12 -14.70 -25.46
N PRO A 135 7.19 -15.74 -24.61
CA PRO A 135 6.89 -17.10 -25.07
C PRO A 135 5.39 -17.27 -25.39
N TRP A 136 4.62 -16.19 -25.25
CA TRP A 136 3.19 -16.08 -25.44
C TRP A 136 2.87 -15.53 -26.84
N ASP A 137 3.18 -16.31 -27.87
CA ASP A 137 2.61 -16.10 -29.22
C ASP A 137 1.22 -16.76 -29.36
N ARG A 138 0.61 -17.16 -28.23
CA ARG A 138 -0.73 -17.74 -28.23
C ARG A 138 -1.75 -16.64 -27.97
N GLN A 139 -2.46 -16.25 -29.03
CA GLN A 139 -3.70 -15.50 -28.88
C GLN A 139 -4.66 -16.36 -28.06
N ALA A 140 -5.04 -15.89 -26.87
CA ALA A 140 -5.93 -16.64 -26.00
C ALA A 140 -7.28 -16.85 -26.70
N GLU A 141 -7.68 -18.10 -26.92
CA GLU A 141 -8.95 -18.47 -27.58
C GLU A 141 -10.18 -18.11 -26.71
N SER A 142 -9.95 -17.85 -25.43
CA SER A 142 -10.95 -17.42 -24.45
C SER A 142 -10.32 -16.54 -23.37
N LEU A 143 -11.14 -15.91 -22.54
CA LEU A 143 -10.67 -15.13 -21.39
C LEU A 143 -9.82 -16.03 -20.47
N PRO A 144 -8.53 -15.70 -20.22
CA PRO A 144 -7.68 -16.51 -19.36
C PRO A 144 -8.04 -16.30 -17.88
N ASN A 145 -7.95 -17.34 -17.06
CA ASN A 145 -8.02 -17.16 -15.62
C ASN A 145 -6.76 -16.45 -15.12
N ILE A 146 -6.84 -15.82 -13.95
CA ILE A 146 -5.69 -15.14 -13.34
C ILE A 146 -5.58 -15.61 -11.89
N VAL A 147 -4.39 -16.10 -11.53
CA VAL A 147 -4.02 -16.42 -10.16
C VAL A 147 -2.81 -15.59 -9.78
N LEU A 148 -2.94 -14.83 -8.69
CA LEU A 148 -1.88 -14.01 -8.13
C LEU A 148 -1.58 -14.49 -6.71
N VAL A 149 -0.42 -15.13 -6.52
CA VAL A 149 0.11 -15.49 -5.21
C VAL A 149 1.08 -14.39 -4.76
N ILE A 150 0.74 -13.70 -3.68
CA ILE A 150 1.55 -12.66 -3.06
C ILE A 150 2.15 -13.23 -1.79
N ILE A 151 3.47 -13.44 -1.80
CA ILE A 151 4.21 -13.96 -0.66
C ILE A 151 4.51 -12.80 0.29
N GLU A 152 3.96 -12.88 1.50
CA GLU A 152 4.27 -11.99 2.60
C GLU A 152 5.76 -12.06 2.96
N THR A 153 6.43 -10.91 2.96
CA THR A 153 7.83 -10.69 3.33
C THR A 153 8.78 -11.71 2.68
N ALA A 154 9.13 -11.46 1.41
CA ALA A 154 10.02 -12.33 0.65
C ALA A 154 11.06 -11.51 -0.14
N PRO A 155 12.12 -11.01 0.52
CA PRO A 155 13.17 -10.27 -0.16
C PRO A 155 13.93 -11.16 -1.15
N TYR A 156 14.49 -10.55 -2.20
CA TYR A 156 15.22 -11.27 -3.25
C TYR A 156 16.29 -12.23 -2.71
N ARG A 157 17.02 -11.85 -1.64
CA ARG A 157 18.08 -12.70 -1.05
C ARG A 157 17.56 -14.01 -0.41
N ASP A 158 16.33 -14.02 0.09
CA ASP A 158 15.74 -15.18 0.78
C ASP A 158 15.15 -16.17 -0.23
N VAL A 159 14.73 -15.66 -1.39
CA VAL A 159 14.14 -16.46 -2.47
C VAL A 159 15.20 -16.86 -3.50
N MET A 160 16.17 -16.01 -3.82
CA MET A 160 17.16 -16.27 -4.87
C MET A 160 18.50 -16.75 -4.32
N THR A 161 18.45 -17.84 -3.56
CA THR A 161 19.62 -18.56 -3.09
C THR A 161 20.08 -19.59 -4.13
N PRO A 162 21.36 -20.04 -4.13
CA PRO A 162 21.79 -21.17 -4.96
C PRO A 162 20.96 -22.45 -4.72
N SER A 163 20.34 -22.58 -3.55
CA SER A 163 19.43 -23.65 -3.18
C SER A 163 17.97 -23.40 -3.59
N PHE A 164 17.63 -22.28 -4.23
CA PHE A 164 16.26 -21.93 -4.62
C PHE A 164 15.52 -23.06 -5.33
N GLU A 165 16.14 -23.70 -6.32
CA GLU A 165 15.50 -24.79 -7.08
C GLU A 165 15.21 -26.01 -6.22
N ALA A 166 16.06 -26.30 -5.23
CA ALA A 166 15.85 -27.39 -4.29
C ALA A 166 14.83 -27.02 -3.20
N GLN A 167 14.77 -25.74 -2.84
CA GLN A 167 13.96 -25.22 -1.74
C GLN A 167 12.52 -24.91 -2.17
N LEU A 168 12.33 -24.39 -3.38
CA LEU A 168 11.05 -24.01 -3.97
C LEU A 168 10.83 -24.74 -5.31
N PRO A 169 10.86 -26.09 -5.31
CA PRO A 169 10.84 -26.89 -6.53
C PRO A 169 9.58 -26.67 -7.38
N ARG A 170 8.43 -26.38 -6.76
CA ARG A 170 7.15 -26.22 -7.49
C ARG A 170 7.12 -24.92 -8.27
N ILE A 171 7.57 -23.82 -7.67
CA ILE A 171 7.71 -22.51 -8.31
C ILE A 171 8.88 -22.55 -9.31
N ALA A 172 10.01 -23.15 -8.95
CA ALA A 172 11.16 -23.29 -9.84
C ALA A 172 10.81 -24.07 -11.13
N ALA A 173 9.92 -25.06 -11.06
CA ALA A 173 9.43 -25.80 -12.22
C ALA A 173 8.65 -24.93 -13.24
N LEU A 174 8.18 -23.73 -12.85
CA LEU A 174 7.55 -22.78 -13.77
C LEU A 174 8.59 -21.98 -14.57
N ARG A 175 9.81 -21.83 -14.05
CA ARG A 175 10.84 -20.92 -14.58
C ARG A 175 11.14 -21.10 -16.08
N PRO A 176 11.23 -22.32 -16.64
CA PRO A 176 11.50 -22.49 -18.07
C PRO A 176 10.41 -21.92 -19.00
N ARG A 177 9.20 -21.66 -18.47
CA ARG A 177 8.04 -21.13 -19.20
C ARG A 177 7.54 -19.80 -18.62
N ALA A 178 8.30 -19.19 -17.72
CA ALA A 178 7.88 -17.98 -17.01
C ALA A 178 8.70 -16.76 -17.47
N LEU A 179 8.05 -15.60 -17.41
CA LEU A 179 8.77 -14.33 -17.38
C LEU A 179 9.29 -14.12 -15.96
N PHE A 180 10.59 -14.24 -15.78
CA PHE A 180 11.23 -14.07 -14.47
C PHE A 180 11.89 -12.70 -14.37
N ALA A 181 11.36 -11.83 -13.49
CA ALA A 181 11.86 -10.48 -13.31
C ALA A 181 12.95 -10.42 -12.22
N HIS A 182 14.22 -10.45 -12.62
CA HIS A 182 15.36 -10.31 -11.70
C HIS A 182 15.49 -8.94 -11.01
N GLN A 183 14.76 -7.94 -11.49
CA GLN A 183 14.79 -6.55 -11.03
C GLN A 183 13.37 -6.06 -10.73
N HIS A 184 12.65 -6.82 -9.90
CA HIS A 184 11.32 -6.44 -9.39
C HIS A 184 11.44 -5.81 -8.01
N PHE A 185 10.93 -4.59 -7.85
CA PHE A 185 11.04 -3.81 -6.62
C PHE A 185 9.65 -3.45 -6.10
N THR A 186 9.44 -3.61 -4.79
CA THR A 186 8.20 -3.18 -4.13
C THR A 186 8.09 -1.66 -4.10
N THR A 187 6.86 -1.14 -4.13
CA THR A 187 6.57 0.29 -3.97
C THR A 187 6.52 0.73 -2.51
N SER A 188 6.40 -0.21 -1.57
CA SER A 188 6.24 0.07 -0.16
C SER A 188 6.72 -1.09 0.70
N PRO A 189 7.36 -0.82 1.86
CA PRO A 189 7.65 -1.87 2.84
C PRO A 189 6.40 -2.33 3.63
N TYR A 190 5.20 -1.85 3.31
CA TYR A 190 3.96 -2.24 3.99
C TYR A 190 3.01 -2.99 3.05
N SER A 191 2.56 -4.17 3.47
CA SER A 191 1.80 -5.14 2.67
C SER A 191 0.54 -4.52 2.04
N VAL A 192 -0.29 -3.84 2.84
CA VAL A 192 -1.52 -3.20 2.35
C VAL A 192 -1.26 -2.18 1.24
N ARG A 193 -0.12 -1.48 1.30
CA ARG A 193 0.24 -0.42 0.35
C ARG A 193 0.87 -0.97 -0.93
N SER A 194 1.71 -1.99 -0.79
CA SER A 194 2.28 -2.67 -1.94
C SER A 194 1.20 -3.46 -2.69
N VAL A 195 0.31 -4.17 -1.98
CA VAL A 195 -0.86 -4.86 -2.56
C VAL A 195 -1.79 -3.86 -3.24
N PHE A 196 -2.08 -2.70 -2.63
CA PHE A 196 -2.81 -1.62 -3.31
C PHE A 196 -2.15 -1.25 -4.66
N SER A 197 -0.82 -1.10 -4.67
CA SER A 197 -0.09 -0.75 -5.88
C SER A 197 -0.12 -1.85 -6.93
N GLN A 198 0.00 -3.12 -6.52
CA GLN A 198 -0.08 -4.28 -7.41
C GLN A 198 -1.47 -4.41 -8.05
N LEU A 199 -2.53 -4.08 -7.32
CA LEU A 199 -3.91 -4.20 -7.79
C LEU A 199 -4.40 -2.99 -8.61
N THR A 200 -3.72 -1.84 -8.54
CA THR A 200 -4.17 -0.60 -9.20
C THR A 200 -3.19 -0.03 -10.21
N GLY A 201 -1.92 -0.43 -10.14
CA GLY A 201 -0.83 0.26 -10.84
C GLY A 201 -0.51 1.65 -10.29
N MET A 202 -1.08 2.04 -9.15
CA MET A 202 -0.89 3.35 -8.53
C MET A 202 -0.04 3.25 -7.26
N TYR A 203 0.86 4.22 -7.05
CA TYR A 203 1.54 4.36 -5.77
C TYR A 203 0.55 4.83 -4.68
N ASP A 204 0.73 4.30 -3.47
CA ASP A 204 0.07 4.85 -2.28
C ASP A 204 0.71 6.18 -1.85
N LEU A 205 0.09 6.87 -0.90
CA LEU A 205 0.50 8.18 -0.41
C LEU A 205 1.80 8.12 0.43
N PRO A 206 2.73 9.08 0.29
CA PRO A 206 3.95 9.14 1.09
C PRO A 206 3.70 9.71 2.50
N THR A 207 2.63 9.28 3.17
CA THR A 207 2.23 9.74 4.51
C THR A 207 2.04 8.57 5.46
N ARG A 208 1.88 8.82 6.76
CA ARG A 208 1.57 7.76 7.75
C ARG A 208 0.24 7.06 7.46
N LYS A 209 -0.74 7.82 6.95
CA LYS A 209 -2.05 7.30 6.54
C LYS A 209 -1.98 6.72 5.13
N MET A 210 -2.71 5.65 4.89
CA MET A 210 -2.85 5.03 3.57
C MET A 210 -3.95 5.72 2.78
N ILE A 211 -3.96 5.56 1.45
CA ILE A 211 -4.99 6.16 0.58
C ILE A 211 -6.41 5.80 1.01
N ALA A 212 -6.63 4.58 1.52
CA ALA A 212 -7.93 4.15 2.03
C ALA A 212 -8.44 5.05 3.17
N ASP A 213 -7.56 5.52 4.06
CA ASP A 213 -7.94 6.42 5.16
C ASP A 213 -8.53 7.74 4.65
N PHE A 214 -8.08 8.22 3.48
CA PHE A 214 -8.58 9.46 2.88
C PHE A 214 -9.83 9.23 2.05
N LEU A 215 -9.87 8.13 1.28
CA LEU A 215 -11.03 7.81 0.45
C LEU A 215 -12.26 7.48 1.30
N MET A 216 -12.08 6.97 2.52
CA MET A 216 -13.16 6.74 3.48
C MET A 216 -13.77 8.03 4.06
N LEU A 217 -13.08 9.17 3.96
CA LEU A 217 -13.62 10.47 4.39
C LEU A 217 -14.54 11.10 3.34
N ASP A 218 -14.50 10.59 2.11
CA ASP A 218 -15.44 10.96 1.06
C ASP A 218 -16.66 10.02 1.17
N ASP A 219 -17.86 10.59 1.25
CA ASP A 219 -19.08 9.77 1.27
C ASP A 219 -19.27 9.02 -0.07
N HIS A 220 -18.71 9.56 -1.17
CA HIS A 220 -18.88 9.03 -2.52
C HIS A 220 -17.56 9.06 -3.34
N PRO A 221 -16.52 8.31 -2.92
CA PRO A 221 -15.24 8.33 -3.61
C PRO A 221 -15.39 7.78 -5.03
N SER A 222 -14.83 8.51 -6.00
CA SER A 222 -14.79 8.07 -7.40
C SER A 222 -13.99 6.77 -7.53
N ARG A 223 -14.60 5.70 -8.05
CA ARG A 223 -13.93 4.40 -8.16
C ARG A 223 -12.65 4.49 -9.01
N LEU A 224 -11.59 3.84 -8.53
CA LEU A 224 -10.38 3.59 -9.29
C LEU A 224 -10.60 2.46 -10.32
N ASP A 225 -9.86 2.49 -11.41
CA ASP A 225 -9.76 1.34 -12.32
C ASP A 225 -8.72 0.34 -11.79
N SER A 226 -9.09 -0.38 -10.72
CA SER A 226 -8.32 -1.49 -10.18
C SER A 226 -8.51 -2.76 -11.01
N LEU A 227 -7.59 -3.71 -10.87
CA LEU A 227 -7.62 -5.00 -11.57
C LEU A 227 -8.94 -5.75 -11.36
N PRO A 228 -9.50 -5.91 -10.13
CA PRO A 228 -10.80 -6.56 -9.94
C PRO A 228 -11.95 -5.80 -10.60
N ILE A 229 -11.95 -4.46 -10.61
CA ILE A 229 -13.01 -3.66 -11.25
C ILE A 229 -12.95 -3.83 -12.77
N VAL A 230 -11.77 -3.72 -13.36
CA VAL A 230 -11.58 -3.85 -14.81
C VAL A 230 -11.96 -5.25 -15.28
N LEU A 231 -11.50 -6.30 -14.58
CA LEU A 231 -11.84 -7.68 -14.91
C LEU A 231 -13.31 -8.00 -14.62
N GLY A 232 -13.91 -7.40 -13.58
CA GLY A 232 -15.33 -7.53 -13.28
C GLY A 232 -16.22 -7.00 -14.43
N LYS A 233 -15.82 -5.91 -15.10
CA LYS A 233 -16.48 -5.42 -16.33
C LYS A 233 -16.43 -6.43 -17.48
N LEU A 234 -15.47 -7.35 -17.46
CA LEU A 234 -15.32 -8.47 -18.42
C LEU A 234 -15.98 -9.77 -17.92
N GLY A 235 -16.68 -9.73 -16.77
CA GLY A 235 -17.41 -10.87 -16.23
C GLY A 235 -16.59 -11.80 -15.34
N TYR A 236 -15.41 -11.39 -14.85
CA TYR A 236 -14.61 -12.19 -13.93
C TYR A 236 -15.21 -12.21 -12.52
N GLU A 237 -15.14 -13.36 -11.85
CA GLU A 237 -15.27 -13.43 -10.39
C GLU A 237 -13.91 -13.10 -9.76
N SER A 238 -13.87 -12.14 -8.82
CA SER A 238 -12.63 -11.73 -8.18
C SER A 238 -12.66 -12.05 -6.68
N VAL A 239 -11.77 -12.94 -6.23
CA VAL A 239 -11.70 -13.39 -4.84
C VAL A 239 -10.34 -13.09 -4.24
N TYR A 240 -10.35 -12.45 -3.06
CA TYR A 240 -9.15 -12.22 -2.25
C TYR A 240 -9.14 -13.21 -1.09
N TYR A 241 -8.06 -13.98 -0.94
CA TYR A 241 -7.85 -14.93 0.15
C TYR A 241 -6.74 -14.45 1.07
N PHE A 242 -7.03 -14.38 2.37
CA PHE A 242 -6.07 -13.99 3.38
C PHE A 242 -6.20 -14.86 4.64
N PRO A 243 -5.15 -15.52 5.12
CA PRO A 243 -5.24 -16.46 6.24
C PRO A 243 -5.64 -15.86 7.59
N LEU A 244 -5.48 -14.55 7.75
CA LEU A 244 -5.70 -13.85 9.01
C LEU A 244 -6.96 -12.97 8.94
N ALA A 245 -7.40 -12.47 10.08
CA ALA A 245 -8.44 -11.45 10.11
C ALA A 245 -7.87 -10.10 9.65
N LEU A 246 -8.66 -9.38 8.85
CA LEU A 246 -8.37 -7.98 8.52
C LEU A 246 -8.67 -7.14 9.77
N THR A 247 -7.62 -6.75 10.47
CA THR A 247 -7.74 -6.10 11.79
C THR A 247 -7.98 -4.60 11.72
N HIS A 248 -7.75 -3.99 10.55
CA HIS A 248 -7.97 -2.58 10.35
C HIS A 248 -9.17 -2.38 9.41
N PRO A 249 -10.20 -1.59 9.82
CA PRO A 249 -11.39 -1.36 9.00
C PRO A 249 -11.09 -0.79 7.61
N ASN A 250 -10.00 -0.05 7.47
CA ASN A 250 -9.57 0.54 6.20
C ASN A 250 -9.11 -0.50 5.18
N GLU A 251 -8.56 -1.65 5.61
CA GLU A 251 -8.07 -2.70 4.72
C GLU A 251 -9.23 -3.46 4.08
N GLU A 252 -10.20 -3.91 4.89
CA GLU A 252 -11.40 -4.56 4.36
C GLU A 252 -12.20 -3.59 3.48
N TRP A 253 -12.33 -2.33 3.90
CA TRP A 253 -12.97 -1.30 3.09
C TRP A 253 -12.25 -1.12 1.75
N MET A 254 -10.92 -1.05 1.76
CA MET A 254 -10.10 -0.90 0.55
C MET A 254 -10.33 -2.05 -0.42
N LEU A 255 -10.31 -3.31 0.03
CA LEU A 255 -10.55 -4.47 -0.84
C LEU A 255 -11.94 -4.43 -1.48
N LYS A 256 -12.98 -4.03 -0.72
CA LYS A 256 -14.34 -3.82 -1.26
C LYS A 256 -14.37 -2.68 -2.27
N TYR A 257 -13.72 -1.57 -1.96
CA TYR A 257 -13.60 -0.41 -2.83
C TYR A 257 -12.92 -0.78 -4.16
N LEU A 258 -11.84 -1.56 -4.10
CA LEU A 258 -11.12 -2.12 -5.25
C LEU A 258 -11.90 -3.18 -6.03
N GLY A 259 -13.13 -3.53 -5.61
CA GLY A 259 -14.08 -4.29 -6.42
C GLY A 259 -13.96 -5.81 -6.35
N PHE A 260 -13.33 -6.38 -5.31
CA PHE A 260 -13.42 -7.82 -5.08
C PHE A 260 -14.87 -8.24 -4.84
N SER A 261 -15.32 -9.29 -5.55
CA SER A 261 -16.66 -9.84 -5.36
C SER A 261 -16.77 -10.66 -4.08
N ARG A 262 -15.65 -11.23 -3.61
CA ARG A 262 -15.58 -11.94 -2.34
C ARG A 262 -14.22 -11.73 -1.68
N ILE A 263 -14.25 -11.56 -0.36
CA ILE A 263 -13.07 -11.45 0.49
C ILE A 263 -13.19 -12.60 1.50
N VAL A 264 -12.21 -13.50 1.49
CA VAL A 264 -12.19 -14.72 2.30
C VAL A 264 -11.03 -14.59 3.29
N THR A 265 -11.35 -14.42 4.56
CA THR A 265 -10.36 -14.20 5.62
C THR A 265 -10.38 -15.32 6.64
N GLY A 266 -9.32 -15.38 7.45
CA GLY A 266 -9.35 -16.06 8.74
C GLY A 266 -10.11 -15.27 9.81
N ASP A 267 -10.12 -15.81 11.03
CA ASP A 267 -10.84 -15.30 12.21
C ASP A 267 -9.91 -14.83 13.34
N ILE A 268 -8.59 -14.83 13.12
CA ILE A 268 -7.60 -14.48 14.15
C ILE A 268 -7.07 -13.07 13.91
N GLY A 269 -7.28 -12.19 14.88
CA GLY A 269 -6.75 -10.82 14.89
C GLY A 269 -5.29 -10.69 15.35
N GLY A 270 -4.73 -9.49 15.14
CA GLY A 270 -3.36 -9.05 15.38
C GLY A 270 -2.73 -9.43 16.72
N GLU A 271 -3.51 -9.46 17.80
CA GLU A 271 -3.00 -9.72 19.15
C GLU A 271 -2.72 -11.21 19.42
N GLY A 272 -3.15 -12.11 18.52
CA GLY A 272 -2.91 -13.54 18.63
C GLY A 272 -1.49 -13.98 18.26
N PHE A 273 -0.62 -13.15 17.70
CA PHE A 273 0.60 -13.66 17.05
C PHE A 273 1.77 -14.03 17.97
N HIS A 274 1.61 -13.94 19.30
CA HIS A 274 2.72 -14.10 20.26
C HIS A 274 2.78 -15.44 21.01
N SER A 275 1.93 -16.43 20.69
CA SER A 275 1.93 -17.74 21.38
C SER A 275 2.17 -18.94 20.44
N GLN A 276 2.75 -20.02 20.96
CA GLN A 276 3.00 -21.25 20.19
C GLN A 276 1.72 -21.91 19.66
N ALA A 277 0.61 -21.86 20.40
CA ALA A 277 -0.68 -22.36 19.93
C ALA A 277 -1.18 -21.58 18.69
N ASN A 278 -0.81 -20.30 18.60
CA ASN A 278 -1.19 -19.43 17.48
C ASN A 278 -0.29 -19.64 16.25
N MET A 279 0.88 -20.29 16.41
CA MET A 279 1.82 -20.62 15.32
C MET A 279 1.32 -21.76 14.42
N GLN A 280 0.96 -22.91 15.01
CA GLN A 280 0.36 -24.04 14.27
C GLN A 280 -0.99 -23.66 13.67
N LEU A 281 -1.72 -22.77 14.34
CA LEU A 281 -2.95 -22.22 13.82
C LEU A 281 -2.69 -21.34 12.58
N LYS A 282 -1.65 -20.49 12.59
CA LYS A 282 -1.23 -19.69 11.41
C LYS A 282 -0.97 -20.60 10.20
N ARG A 283 -0.21 -21.68 10.42
CA ARG A 283 0.04 -22.73 9.42
C ARG A 283 -1.28 -23.31 8.87
N ALA A 284 -2.14 -23.80 9.75
CA ALA A 284 -3.41 -24.42 9.35
C ALA A 284 -4.34 -23.44 8.60
N ARG A 285 -4.31 -22.14 8.93
CA ARG A 285 -5.08 -21.12 8.22
C ARG A 285 -4.52 -20.82 6.83
N GLU A 286 -3.19 -20.83 6.68
CA GLU A 286 -2.53 -20.74 5.38
C GLU A 286 -2.99 -21.90 4.48
N GLU A 287 -2.90 -23.13 4.98
CA GLU A 287 -3.38 -24.34 4.29
C GLU A 287 -4.88 -24.24 3.96
N GLN A 288 -5.69 -23.71 4.88
CA GLN A 288 -7.12 -23.51 4.68
C GLN A 288 -7.42 -22.54 3.52
N MET A 289 -6.68 -21.44 3.39
CA MET A 289 -6.92 -20.47 2.30
C MET A 289 -6.60 -21.08 0.93
N PHE A 290 -5.48 -21.80 0.82
CA PHE A 290 -5.15 -22.54 -0.41
C PHE A 290 -6.18 -23.64 -0.71
N THR A 291 -6.63 -24.38 0.31
CA THR A 291 -7.69 -25.39 0.15
C THR A 291 -8.98 -24.77 -0.40
N ARG A 292 -9.38 -23.60 0.12
CA ARG A 292 -10.56 -22.86 -0.37
C ARG A 292 -10.37 -22.39 -1.82
N ALA A 293 -9.21 -21.82 -2.14
CA ALA A 293 -8.91 -21.41 -3.51
C ALA A 293 -8.92 -22.60 -4.49
N ILE A 294 -8.38 -23.76 -4.10
CA ILE A 294 -8.43 -25.01 -4.88
C ILE A 294 -9.87 -25.47 -5.12
N ALA A 295 -10.72 -25.44 -4.09
CA ALA A 295 -12.14 -25.77 -4.23
C ALA A 295 -12.87 -24.80 -5.18
N ASP A 296 -12.53 -23.51 -5.10
CA ASP A 296 -13.07 -22.47 -5.97
C ASP A 296 -12.56 -22.59 -7.41
N VAL A 297 -11.34 -23.08 -7.65
CA VAL A 297 -10.84 -23.44 -8.99
C VAL A 297 -11.72 -24.54 -9.60
N LYS A 298 -12.00 -25.61 -8.83
CA LYS A 298 -12.86 -26.72 -9.28
C LYS A 298 -14.28 -26.25 -9.59
N THR A 299 -14.81 -25.36 -8.76
CA THR A 299 -16.14 -24.77 -8.94
C THR A 299 -16.20 -23.90 -10.19
N SER A 300 -15.21 -23.03 -10.40
CA SER A 300 -15.15 -22.14 -11.57
C SER A 300 -14.92 -22.91 -12.87
N ALA A 301 -14.13 -23.98 -12.83
CA ALA A 301 -13.99 -24.91 -13.95
C ALA A 301 -15.33 -25.51 -14.39
N ALA A 302 -16.12 -26.00 -13.44
CA ALA A 302 -17.44 -26.58 -13.72
C ALA A 302 -18.43 -25.56 -14.32
N LYS A 303 -18.32 -24.29 -13.90
CA LYS A 303 -19.17 -23.19 -14.38
C LYS A 303 -18.63 -22.49 -15.62
N LYS A 304 -17.41 -22.79 -16.06
CA LYS A 304 -16.67 -22.03 -17.08
C LYS A 304 -16.60 -20.52 -16.73
N GLN A 305 -16.46 -20.21 -15.44
CA GLN A 305 -16.40 -18.87 -14.92
C GLN A 305 -14.95 -18.36 -14.97
N PRO A 306 -14.62 -17.30 -15.74
CA PRO A 306 -13.31 -16.67 -15.64
C PRO A 306 -13.13 -16.05 -14.25
N PHE A 307 -11.92 -16.14 -13.70
CA PHE A 307 -11.67 -15.67 -12.34
C PHE A 307 -10.33 -14.94 -12.18
N LEU A 308 -10.31 -14.03 -11.20
CA LEU A 308 -9.12 -13.46 -10.58
C LEU A 308 -9.08 -13.97 -9.13
N TYR A 309 -8.13 -14.85 -8.80
CA TYR A 309 -7.89 -15.28 -7.43
C TYR A 309 -6.58 -14.69 -6.93
N VAL A 310 -6.66 -13.89 -5.87
CA VAL A 310 -5.51 -13.28 -5.21
C VAL A 310 -5.32 -13.95 -3.87
N LEU A 311 -4.19 -14.63 -3.69
CA LEU A 311 -3.81 -15.28 -2.43
C LEU A 311 -2.68 -14.47 -1.80
N MET A 312 -2.98 -13.78 -0.69
CA MET A 312 -1.98 -13.10 0.12
C MET A 312 -1.59 -14.04 1.26
N THR A 313 -0.32 -14.42 1.34
CA THR A 313 0.14 -15.31 2.42
C THR A 313 0.34 -14.54 3.73
N SER A 314 0.56 -15.25 4.83
CA SER A 314 0.67 -14.65 6.18
C SER A 314 1.86 -15.15 7.00
N LEU A 315 2.51 -16.24 6.58
CA LEU A 315 3.57 -16.88 7.36
C LEU A 315 4.84 -16.03 7.47
N GLY A 316 5.10 -15.13 6.51
CA GLY A 316 6.19 -14.17 6.59
C GLY A 316 5.92 -12.98 7.52
N HIS A 317 4.67 -12.79 7.97
CA HIS A 317 4.31 -11.63 8.80
C HIS A 317 4.94 -11.77 10.18
N GLU A 318 5.59 -10.71 10.63
CA GLU A 318 6.34 -10.67 11.88
C GLU A 318 5.45 -10.74 13.13
N PRO A 319 5.95 -11.29 14.26
CA PRO A 319 7.20 -12.04 14.37
C PRO A 319 7.14 -13.33 13.53
N ILE A 320 8.25 -13.65 12.83
CA ILE A 320 8.29 -14.83 11.96
C ILE A 320 8.15 -16.08 12.81
N VAL A 321 7.32 -16.99 12.33
CA VAL A 321 6.94 -18.21 13.03
C VAL A 321 7.81 -19.37 12.57
N ASP A 322 8.48 -20.04 13.51
CA ASP A 322 9.15 -21.33 13.25
C ASP A 322 8.11 -22.46 13.10
N ILE A 323 7.88 -22.87 11.86
CA ILE A 323 6.91 -23.90 11.48
C ILE A 323 7.50 -25.32 11.38
N ARG A 324 8.77 -25.51 11.78
CA ARG A 324 9.40 -26.84 11.81
C ARG A 324 8.62 -27.81 12.71
N PRO A 325 8.74 -29.13 12.51
CA PRO A 325 8.25 -30.14 13.43
C PRO A 325 8.67 -29.87 14.89
N GLU A 326 7.84 -30.31 15.85
CA GLU A 326 8.09 -30.05 17.27
C GLU A 326 9.40 -30.67 17.76
N ASP A 327 9.71 -31.88 17.34
CA ASP A 327 10.95 -32.58 17.65
C ASP A 327 12.19 -31.84 17.11
N GLU A 328 12.14 -31.31 15.89
CA GLU A 328 13.21 -30.47 15.33
C GLU A 328 13.41 -29.17 16.12
N ARG A 329 12.30 -28.52 16.51
CA ARG A 329 12.35 -27.30 17.34
C ARG A 329 12.89 -27.57 18.74
N LEU A 330 12.55 -28.72 19.33
CA LEU A 330 13.08 -29.11 20.64
C LEU A 330 14.57 -29.45 20.56
N ALA A 331 15.03 -30.02 19.45
CA ALA A 331 16.43 -30.32 19.20
C ALA A 331 17.28 -29.05 18.93
N ASP A 332 16.69 -28.06 18.26
CA ASP A 332 17.31 -26.76 17.96
C ASP A 332 16.34 -25.60 18.25
N PRO A 333 16.26 -25.12 19.51
CA PRO A 333 15.29 -24.10 19.92
C PRO A 333 15.63 -22.69 19.45
N ASN A 334 16.84 -22.45 18.92
CA ASN A 334 17.30 -21.14 18.46
C ASN A 334 17.93 -21.26 17.06
N PRO A 335 17.16 -21.69 16.05
CA PRO A 335 17.67 -21.84 14.70
C PRO A 335 18.08 -20.49 14.10
N PRO A 336 18.96 -20.47 13.10
CA PRO A 336 19.19 -19.26 12.31
C PRO A 336 17.91 -18.84 11.57
N ARG A 337 17.70 -17.53 11.40
CA ARG A 337 16.54 -16.95 10.68
C ARG A 337 16.36 -17.58 9.29
N SER A 338 17.46 -17.79 8.57
CA SER A 338 17.46 -18.39 7.24
C SER A 338 16.79 -19.76 7.21
N LEU A 339 17.00 -20.61 8.22
CA LEU A 339 16.34 -21.91 8.31
C LEU A 339 14.83 -21.77 8.51
N ILE A 340 14.39 -20.83 9.36
CA ILE A 340 12.96 -20.55 9.58
C ILE A 340 12.31 -20.09 8.27
N VAL A 341 12.94 -19.11 7.61
CA VAL A 341 12.45 -18.57 6.33
C VAL A 341 12.47 -19.62 5.23
N HIS A 342 13.47 -20.52 5.23
CA HIS A 342 13.49 -21.60 4.25
C HIS A 342 12.31 -22.56 4.40
N ASN A 343 11.98 -22.94 5.64
CA ASN A 343 10.84 -23.81 5.90
C ASN A 343 9.51 -23.15 5.53
N LEU A 344 9.30 -21.86 5.88
CA LEU A 344 8.06 -21.17 5.54
C LEU A 344 7.89 -21.04 4.02
N LEU A 345 8.95 -20.69 3.29
CA LEU A 345 8.88 -20.58 1.83
C LEU A 345 8.63 -21.94 1.19
N GLY A 346 9.26 -23.02 1.68
CA GLY A 346 9.01 -24.39 1.21
C GLY A 346 7.55 -24.82 1.40
N MET A 347 6.91 -24.42 2.49
CA MET A 347 5.48 -24.65 2.69
C MET A 347 4.62 -23.87 1.68
N ILE A 348 4.90 -22.58 1.47
CA ILE A 348 4.19 -21.77 0.46
C ILE A 348 4.39 -22.35 -0.95
N ASP A 349 5.58 -22.85 -1.28
CA ASP A 349 5.88 -23.54 -2.54
C ASP A 349 5.05 -24.81 -2.70
N SER A 350 4.95 -25.64 -1.65
CA SER A 350 4.11 -26.85 -1.66
C SER A 350 2.65 -26.51 -1.92
N LEU A 351 2.08 -25.55 -1.19
CA LEU A 351 0.68 -25.12 -1.35
C LEU A 351 0.42 -24.50 -2.72
N THR A 352 1.37 -23.71 -3.23
CA THR A 352 1.35 -23.19 -4.61
C THR A 352 1.37 -24.34 -5.61
N GLY A 353 2.14 -25.38 -5.33
CA GLY A 353 2.18 -26.62 -6.09
C GLY A 353 0.84 -27.33 -6.18
N GLU A 354 0.11 -27.44 -5.06
CA GLU A 354 -1.24 -28.04 -5.02
C GLU A 354 -2.25 -27.22 -5.84
N LEU A 355 -2.17 -25.89 -5.77
CA LEU A 355 -3.01 -25.01 -6.59
C LEU A 355 -2.73 -25.18 -8.09
N LEU A 356 -1.46 -25.31 -8.47
CA LEU A 356 -1.07 -25.61 -9.86
C LEU A 356 -1.60 -26.97 -10.31
N ASP A 357 -1.59 -27.98 -9.44
CA ASP A 357 -2.12 -29.31 -9.77
C ASP A 357 -3.63 -29.27 -9.92
N ALA A 358 -4.36 -28.53 -9.07
CA ALA A 358 -5.79 -28.31 -9.24
C ALA A 358 -6.13 -27.65 -10.60
N LEU A 359 -5.32 -26.68 -11.06
CA LEU A 359 -5.46 -26.10 -12.40
C LEU A 359 -5.22 -27.12 -13.52
N LYS A 360 -4.26 -28.03 -13.37
CA LYS A 360 -3.99 -29.10 -14.36
C LYS A 360 -5.11 -30.14 -14.38
N GLU A 361 -5.55 -30.59 -13.20
CA GLU A 361 -6.66 -31.54 -13.03
C GLU A 361 -7.95 -31.04 -13.69
N THR A 362 -8.22 -29.74 -13.55
CA THR A 362 -9.39 -29.07 -14.14
C THR A 362 -9.18 -28.63 -15.59
N LYS A 363 -8.02 -28.93 -16.20
CA LYS A 363 -7.62 -28.50 -17.55
C LYS A 363 -7.63 -26.99 -17.77
N LEU A 364 -7.48 -26.22 -16.69
CA LEU A 364 -7.41 -24.75 -16.72
C LEU A 364 -5.97 -24.21 -16.79
N PHE A 365 -4.96 -25.03 -16.47
CA PHE A 365 -3.56 -24.60 -16.39
C PHE A 365 -3.07 -23.87 -17.66
N GLU A 366 -3.36 -24.41 -18.84
CA GLU A 366 -2.93 -23.83 -20.13
C GLU A 366 -3.64 -22.51 -20.49
N ASN A 367 -4.76 -22.19 -19.82
CA ASN A 367 -5.51 -20.95 -19.99
C ASN A 367 -5.57 -20.15 -18.67
N THR A 368 -4.47 -20.14 -17.91
CA THR A 368 -4.34 -19.39 -16.66
C THR A 368 -3.03 -18.59 -16.66
N ILE A 369 -3.14 -17.28 -16.44
CA ILE A 369 -1.99 -16.43 -16.12
C ILE A 369 -1.70 -16.62 -14.64
N PHE A 370 -0.58 -17.28 -14.33
CA PHE A 370 -0.15 -17.56 -12.97
C PHE A 370 1.00 -16.63 -12.58
N ILE A 371 0.81 -15.84 -11.54
CA ILE A 371 1.74 -14.82 -11.08
C ILE A 371 2.13 -15.15 -9.65
N VAL A 372 3.44 -15.21 -9.38
CA VAL A 372 4.00 -15.29 -8.03
C VAL A 372 4.87 -14.06 -7.82
N THR A 373 4.58 -13.30 -6.77
CA THR A 373 5.36 -12.12 -6.40
C THR A 373 5.45 -12.00 -4.88
N ALA A 374 6.26 -11.07 -4.39
CA ALA A 374 6.31 -10.68 -2.99
C ALA A 374 5.57 -9.35 -2.79
N ASP A 375 5.06 -9.11 -1.59
CA ASP A 375 4.55 -7.80 -1.22
C ASP A 375 5.68 -6.81 -0.92
N HIS A 376 6.69 -7.22 -0.13
CA HIS A 376 7.87 -6.44 0.23
C HIS A 376 9.03 -7.31 0.77
N GLY A 377 10.15 -6.64 1.07
CA GLY A 377 11.30 -7.24 1.77
C GLY A 377 11.26 -7.01 3.29
N VAL A 378 12.36 -7.23 4.00
CA VAL A 378 12.40 -7.02 5.46
C VAL A 378 12.30 -5.52 5.79
N ARG A 379 11.52 -5.18 6.83
CA ARG A 379 11.19 -3.77 7.18
C ARG A 379 12.26 -3.05 8.00
N ASN A 380 12.99 -3.75 8.87
CA ASN A 380 13.99 -3.13 9.73
C ASN A 380 15.04 -4.17 10.23
N ARG A 381 16.15 -3.64 10.77
CA ARG A 381 17.26 -4.43 11.34
C ARG A 381 16.92 -5.23 12.60
N LEU A 382 15.84 -4.89 13.31
CA LEU A 382 15.39 -5.71 14.44
C LEU A 382 14.85 -7.05 13.95
N ASN A 383 14.31 -7.07 12.73
CA ASN A 383 13.68 -8.23 12.12
C ASN A 383 14.62 -8.99 11.17
N ASP A 384 15.75 -8.39 10.84
CA ASP A 384 16.90 -9.05 10.27
C ASP A 384 18.21 -8.42 10.77
N PRO A 385 18.84 -8.99 11.81
CA PRO A 385 20.08 -8.48 12.39
C PRO A 385 21.28 -8.50 11.44
N GLU A 386 21.18 -9.23 10.31
CA GLU A 386 22.25 -9.42 9.33
C GLU A 386 22.27 -8.35 8.22
N ASP A 387 21.37 -7.36 8.22
CA ASP A 387 21.25 -6.27 7.21
C ASP A 387 21.88 -4.91 7.60
#